data_AF-A0A7D9M5G1-F1
#
_entry.id   AF-A0A7D9M5G1-F1
#
_cell.length_a   1.000
_cell.length_b   1.000
_cell.length_c   1.000
_cell.angle_alpha   90.00
_cell.angle_beta   90.00
_cell.angle_gamma   90.00
#
_symmetry.space_group_name_H-M   'P 1'
#
loop_
_entity.id
_entity.type
_entity.pdbx_description
1 polymer ?
#
loop_
_entity_poly.entity_id
_entity_poly.type
_entity_poly.pdbx_seq_one_letter_code
_entity_poly.pdbx_strand_id
1 'polypeptide(L)'
;MEGILNKLNLGSCIPNFAEEKITPDIVCKLSAYDLELLGLSSRANMMRLRVECVKFGGGQLPKINSSCGAPKFHIPRSVLKNLLDEGFSINEISTLLSVSESTVYRRMRMFGLSKLTFSDISDDLDRVVNNICHDFPQCGENMLNQILS
;
A
#
# COMPACT_ATOMS: atom_id res chain seq x y z
N MET A 1 -2.47 -18.15 17.59
CA MET A 1 -1.74 -18.27 16.31
C MET A 1 -2.05 -19.60 15.64
N GLU A 2 -1.84 -20.72 16.32
CA GLU A 2 -2.05 -22.08 15.79
C GLU A 2 -3.44 -22.33 15.15
N GLY A 3 -4.53 -21.90 15.81
CA GLY A 3 -5.88 -22.03 15.25
C GLY A 3 -6.11 -21.23 13.96
N ILE A 4 -5.42 -20.10 13.79
CA ILE A 4 -5.49 -19.28 12.56
C ILE A 4 -4.75 -19.97 11.42
N LEU A 5 -3.55 -20.48 11.70
CA LEU A 5 -2.73 -21.20 10.72
C LEU A 5 -3.45 -22.47 10.25
N ASN A 6 -4.05 -23.24 11.16
CA ASN A 6 -4.84 -24.43 10.81
C ASN A 6 -6.06 -24.07 9.95
N LYS A 7 -6.79 -23.01 10.29
CA LYS A 7 -7.93 -22.53 9.48
C LYS A 7 -7.53 -22.16 8.04
N LEU A 8 -6.29 -21.73 7.84
CA LEU A 8 -5.76 -21.34 6.54
C LEU A 8 -5.05 -22.47 5.79
N ASN A 9 -5.05 -23.70 6.32
CA ASN A 9 -4.26 -24.83 5.83
C ASN A 9 -2.75 -24.55 5.81
N LEU A 10 -2.26 -23.76 6.77
CA LEU A 10 -0.85 -23.39 6.97
C LEU A 10 -0.23 -24.13 8.17
N GLY A 11 -0.72 -25.34 8.47
CA GLY A 11 -0.30 -26.13 9.63
C GLY A 11 1.20 -26.46 9.65
N SER A 12 1.83 -26.54 8.48
CA SER A 12 3.28 -26.78 8.34
C SER A 12 4.14 -25.66 8.92
N CYS A 13 3.61 -24.43 9.04
CA CYS A 13 4.34 -23.26 9.53
C CYS A 13 4.18 -23.06 11.06
N ILE A 14 3.30 -23.83 11.71
CA ILE A 14 3.08 -23.76 13.17
C ILE A 14 4.37 -23.83 13.99
N PRO A 15 5.32 -24.76 13.77
CA PRO A 15 6.54 -24.83 14.56
C PRO A 15 7.37 -23.55 14.45
N ASN A 16 7.55 -23.01 13.24
CA ASN A 16 8.33 -21.80 13.00
C ASN A 16 7.70 -20.57 13.68
N PHE A 17 6.38 -20.43 13.60
CA PHE A 17 5.66 -19.33 14.26
C PHE A 17 5.71 -19.46 15.79
N ALA A 18 5.73 -20.68 16.33
CA ALA A 18 5.84 -20.92 17.77
C ALA A 18 7.26 -20.66 18.30
N GLU A 19 8.28 -21.09 17.55
CA GLU A 19 9.70 -20.89 17.87
C GLU A 19 10.04 -19.39 17.91
N GLU A 20 9.64 -18.65 16.89
CA GLU A 20 9.85 -17.20 16.77
C GLU A 20 8.86 -16.37 17.61
N LYS A 21 8.00 -17.03 18.41
CA LYS A 21 6.99 -16.40 19.28
C LYS A 21 6.11 -15.37 18.55
N ILE A 22 5.76 -15.66 17.30
CA ILE A 22 4.99 -14.76 16.45
C ILE A 22 3.53 -14.74 16.91
N THR A 23 3.06 -13.57 17.33
CA THR A 23 1.67 -13.33 17.70
C THR A 23 0.90 -12.65 16.56
N PRO A 24 -0.45 -12.79 16.50
CA PRO A 24 -1.25 -12.22 15.40
C PRO A 24 -1.08 -10.71 15.19
N ASP A 25 -0.80 -9.95 16.26
CA ASP A 25 -0.57 -8.50 16.20
C ASP A 25 0.81 -8.11 15.61
N ILE A 26 1.76 -9.04 15.62
CA ILE A 26 3.09 -8.87 15.02
C ILE A 26 3.06 -9.23 13.53
N VAL A 27 2.22 -10.19 13.11
CA VAL A 27 2.12 -10.65 11.72
C VAL A 27 1.95 -9.51 10.72
N CYS A 28 1.16 -8.47 11.06
CA CYS A 28 0.95 -7.32 10.17
C CYS A 28 2.17 -6.40 10.06
N LYS A 29 3.14 -6.51 10.96
CA LYS A 29 4.39 -5.70 10.98
C LYS A 29 5.54 -6.40 10.26
N LEU A 30 5.44 -7.72 10.05
CA LEU A 30 6.43 -8.51 9.33
C LEU A 30 6.45 -8.10 7.85
N SER A 31 7.63 -8.11 7.24
CA SER A 31 7.80 -7.96 5.79
C SER A 31 7.45 -9.27 5.06
N ALA A 32 7.41 -9.23 3.72
CA ALA A 32 7.27 -10.46 2.93
C ALA A 32 8.44 -11.42 3.18
N TYR A 33 9.66 -10.90 3.28
CA TYR A 33 10.87 -11.68 3.57
C TYR A 33 10.79 -12.39 4.93
N ASP A 34 10.34 -11.69 5.96
CA ASP A 34 10.18 -12.28 7.29
C ASP A 34 9.15 -13.43 7.26
N LEU A 35 8.07 -13.28 6.48
CA LEU A 35 7.06 -14.33 6.32
C LEU A 35 7.59 -15.53 5.51
N GLU A 36 8.46 -15.30 4.54
CA GLU A 36 9.15 -16.39 3.81
C GLU A 36 10.04 -17.20 4.75
N LEU A 37 10.79 -16.54 5.65
CA LEU A 37 11.57 -17.19 6.70
C LEU A 37 10.72 -18.06 7.63
N LEU A 38 9.48 -17.64 7.88
CA LEU A 38 8.52 -18.41 8.66
C LEU A 38 7.87 -19.56 7.88
N GLY A 39 8.22 -19.75 6.59
CA GLY A 39 7.76 -20.85 5.74
C GLY A 39 6.60 -20.48 4.80
N LEU A 40 6.23 -19.21 4.70
CA LEU A 40 5.18 -18.75 3.79
C LEU A 40 5.79 -18.24 2.49
N SER A 41 5.86 -19.09 1.48
CA SER A 41 6.37 -18.72 0.15
C SER A 41 5.32 -18.09 -0.77
N SER A 42 4.03 -18.33 -0.51
CA SER A 42 2.95 -17.80 -1.34
C SER A 42 2.46 -16.46 -0.83
N ARG A 43 2.58 -15.43 -1.68
CA ARG A 43 2.01 -14.11 -1.43
C ARG A 43 0.52 -14.18 -1.11
N ALA A 44 -0.24 -15.08 -1.74
CA ALA A 44 -1.66 -15.27 -1.42
C ALA A 44 -1.88 -15.79 0.01
N ASN A 45 -1.03 -16.70 0.48
CA ASN A 45 -1.09 -17.20 1.86
C ASN A 45 -0.67 -16.13 2.86
N MET A 46 0.36 -15.33 2.57
CA MET A 46 0.74 -14.17 3.37
C MET A 46 -0.44 -13.20 3.52
N MET A 47 -1.14 -12.90 2.43
CA MET A 47 -2.30 -12.01 2.42
C MET A 47 -3.47 -12.59 3.24
N ARG A 48 -3.81 -13.86 3.03
CA ARG A 48 -4.87 -14.54 3.80
C ARG A 48 -4.56 -14.59 5.29
N LEU A 49 -3.30 -14.83 5.64
CA LEU A 49 -2.83 -14.82 7.02
C LEU A 49 -2.97 -13.44 7.65
N ARG A 50 -2.51 -12.38 6.97
CA ARG A 50 -2.67 -10.99 7.44
C ARG A 50 -4.14 -10.68 7.69
N VAL A 51 -5.02 -11.00 6.74
CA VAL A 51 -6.47 -10.77 6.85
C VAL A 51 -7.10 -11.51 8.02
N GLU A 52 -6.78 -12.80 8.25
CA GLU A 52 -7.33 -13.54 9.40
C GLU A 52 -6.73 -13.10 10.74
N CYS A 53 -5.46 -12.69 10.78
CA CYS A 53 -4.85 -12.16 12.00
C CYS A 53 -5.51 -10.83 12.43
N VAL A 54 -5.97 -10.01 11.49
CA VAL A 54 -6.75 -8.79 11.78
C VAL A 54 -8.10 -9.12 12.43
N LYS A 55 -8.75 -10.23 12.03
CA LYS A 55 -10.02 -10.67 12.65
C LYS A 55 -9.84 -11.16 14.09
N PHE A 56 -8.68 -11.73 14.41
CA PHE A 56 -8.35 -12.21 15.75
C PHE A 56 -7.79 -11.09 16.65
N GLY A 57 -7.19 -10.07 16.05
CA GLY A 57 -6.62 -8.90 16.71
C GLY A 57 -7.61 -7.74 16.89
N GLY A 58 -8.81 -7.99 17.38
CA GLY A 58 -9.82 -6.97 17.72
C GLY A 58 -9.41 -5.93 18.79
N GLY A 59 -8.11 -5.82 19.09
CA GLY A 59 -7.57 -4.63 19.73
C GLY A 59 -7.46 -3.52 18.70
N GLN A 60 -8.37 -2.55 18.77
CA GLN A 60 -8.18 -1.23 18.17
C GLN A 60 -6.72 -0.80 18.37
N LEU A 61 -6.07 -0.28 17.31
CA LEU A 61 -4.79 0.43 17.44
C LEU A 61 -4.86 1.35 18.67
N PRO A 62 -3.82 1.42 19.53
CA PRO A 62 -3.87 2.20 20.75
C PRO A 62 -4.40 3.61 20.47
N LYS A 63 -5.58 3.91 21.03
CA LYS A 63 -6.16 5.27 21.00
C LYS A 63 -5.27 6.15 21.85
N ILE A 64 -4.48 7.01 21.22
CA ILE A 64 -3.74 8.02 21.98
C ILE A 64 -4.76 9.10 22.34
N ASN A 65 -5.06 9.22 23.62
CA ASN A 65 -5.85 10.31 24.17
C ASN A 65 -5.03 11.61 24.01
N SER A 66 -5.18 12.30 22.89
CA SER A 66 -4.74 13.70 22.78
C SER A 66 -5.73 14.54 23.57
N SER A 67 -5.25 15.26 24.59
CA SER A 67 -6.01 16.12 25.52
C SER A 67 -6.78 17.28 24.86
N CYS A 68 -6.81 17.36 23.52
CA CYS A 68 -7.66 18.26 22.77
C CYS A 68 -7.90 17.67 21.36
N GLY A 69 -9.15 17.32 21.04
CA GLY A 69 -9.59 16.87 19.71
C GLY A 69 -9.85 15.36 19.56
N ALA A 70 -10.58 15.00 18.49
CA ALA A 70 -11.02 13.64 18.16
C ALA A 70 -9.87 12.61 18.17
N PRO A 71 -10.13 11.34 18.54
CA PRO A 71 -9.11 10.32 18.73
C PRO A 71 -8.19 10.18 17.50
N LYS A 72 -6.88 10.36 17.69
CA LYS A 72 -5.87 10.16 16.65
C LYS A 72 -5.48 8.68 16.60
N PHE A 73 -5.96 7.96 15.58
CA PHE A 73 -5.42 6.64 15.22
C PHE A 73 -3.95 6.76 14.86
N HIS A 74 -3.03 6.12 15.57
CA HIS A 74 -1.61 6.14 15.21
C HIS A 74 -1.32 5.11 14.11
N ILE A 75 -1.40 5.53 12.85
CA ILE A 75 -0.94 4.77 11.68
C ILE A 75 0.49 5.20 11.36
N PRO A 76 1.53 4.37 11.57
CA PRO A 76 2.91 4.67 11.19
C PRO A 76 3.06 4.82 9.68
N ARG A 77 3.97 5.71 9.24
CA ARG A 77 4.28 5.91 7.82
C ARG A 77 4.75 4.63 7.14
N SER A 78 5.60 3.85 7.80
CA SER A 78 6.15 2.59 7.27
C SER A 78 5.06 1.57 6.96
N VAL A 79 4.10 1.39 7.88
CA VAL A 79 2.96 0.48 7.68
C VAL A 79 2.14 0.92 6.48
N LEU A 80 1.79 2.21 6.41
CA LEU A 80 0.99 2.72 5.29
C LEU A 80 1.72 2.64 3.95
N LYS A 81 3.03 2.90 3.94
CA LYS A 81 3.87 2.77 2.75
C LYS A 81 3.98 1.32 2.28
N ASN A 82 4.30 0.38 3.18
CA ASN A 82 4.42 -1.04 2.83
C ASN A 82 3.11 -1.59 2.24
N LEU A 83 1.97 -1.23 2.80
CA LEU A 83 0.67 -1.65 2.26
C LEU A 83 0.40 -1.06 0.86
N LEU A 84 0.81 0.19 0.60
CA LEU A 84 0.69 0.78 -0.74
C LEU A 84 1.66 0.12 -1.73
N ASP A 85 2.90 -0.10 -1.34
CA ASP A 85 3.94 -0.78 -2.14
C ASP A 85 3.55 -2.23 -2.44
N GLU A 86 2.83 -2.88 -1.52
CA GLU A 86 2.29 -4.23 -1.71
C GLU A 86 1.04 -4.28 -2.61
N GLY A 87 0.53 -3.13 -3.05
CA GLY A 87 -0.55 -3.00 -4.03
C GLY A 87 -1.97 -2.90 -3.44
N PHE A 88 -2.11 -2.85 -2.12
CA PHE A 88 -3.43 -2.78 -1.48
C PHE A 88 -4.21 -1.54 -1.94
N SER A 89 -5.50 -1.71 -2.18
CA SER A 89 -6.45 -0.61 -2.37
C SER A 89 -6.69 0.15 -1.07
N ILE A 90 -7.13 1.40 -1.20
CA ILE A 90 -7.43 2.24 -0.05
C ILE A 90 -8.58 1.63 0.78
N ASN A 91 -9.55 1.00 0.12
CA ASN A 91 -10.64 0.28 0.79
C ASN A 91 -10.11 -0.88 1.64
N GLU A 92 -9.22 -1.71 1.09
CA GLU A 92 -8.59 -2.82 1.82
C GLU A 92 -7.73 -2.32 2.98
N ILE A 93 -6.95 -1.26 2.78
CA ILE A 93 -6.15 -0.62 3.85
C ILE A 93 -7.05 -0.09 4.95
N SER A 94 -8.19 0.54 4.61
CA SER A 94 -9.13 1.09 5.58
C SER A 94 -9.75 -0.01 6.44
N THR A 95 -10.11 -1.13 5.80
CA THR A 95 -10.64 -2.33 6.45
C THR A 95 -9.57 -2.97 7.34
N LEU A 96 -8.34 -3.11 6.82
CA LEU A 96 -7.21 -3.72 7.52
C LEU A 96 -6.81 -2.94 8.78
N LEU A 97 -6.80 -1.61 8.70
CA LEU A 97 -6.43 -0.73 9.81
C LEU A 97 -7.62 -0.36 10.70
N SER A 98 -8.83 -0.81 10.39
CA SER A 98 -10.07 -0.48 11.10
C SER A 98 -10.28 1.03 11.24
N VAL A 99 -10.04 1.78 10.16
CA VAL A 99 -10.25 3.23 10.08
C VAL A 99 -11.06 3.58 8.84
N SER A 100 -11.63 4.78 8.80
CA SER A 100 -12.25 5.28 7.58
C SER A 100 -11.22 5.49 6.47
N GLU A 101 -11.61 5.30 5.20
CA GLU A 101 -10.79 5.66 4.04
C GLU A 101 -10.31 7.13 4.13
N SER A 102 -11.15 8.04 4.62
CA SER A 102 -10.79 9.44 4.87
C SER A 102 -9.58 9.58 5.82
N THR A 103 -9.45 8.69 6.81
CA THR A 103 -8.29 8.66 7.71
C THR A 103 -7.04 8.16 6.98
N VAL A 104 -7.18 7.17 6.10
CA VAL A 104 -6.10 6.67 5.24
C VAL A 104 -5.61 7.77 4.30
N TYR A 105 -6.51 8.40 3.53
CA TYR A 105 -6.16 9.51 2.63
C TYR A 105 -5.53 10.69 3.36
N ARG A 106 -6.04 11.05 4.54
CA ARG A 106 -5.43 12.11 5.37
C ARG A 106 -3.98 11.77 5.73
N ARG A 107 -3.71 10.51 6.11
CA ARG A 107 -2.34 10.07 6.44
C ARG A 107 -1.43 9.97 5.23
N MET A 108 -1.95 9.52 4.09
CA MET A 108 -1.22 9.54 2.82
C MET A 108 -0.76 10.96 2.49
N ARG A 109 -1.66 11.95 2.56
CA ARG A 109 -1.31 13.37 2.35
C ARG A 109 -0.26 13.88 3.34
N MET A 110 -0.43 13.58 4.64
CA MET A 110 0.55 14.00 5.67
C MET A 110 1.95 13.42 5.44
N PHE A 111 2.05 12.23 4.84
CA PHE A 111 3.32 11.56 4.58
C PHE A 111 3.82 11.72 3.14
N GLY A 112 3.10 12.41 2.26
CA GLY A 112 3.42 12.51 0.84
C GLY A 112 3.44 11.15 0.13
N LEU A 113 2.53 10.23 0.50
CA LEU A 113 2.39 8.92 -0.14
C LEU A 113 1.29 8.99 -1.21
N SER A 114 1.55 8.47 -2.40
CA SER A 114 0.53 8.25 -3.45
C SER A 114 0.51 6.78 -3.84
N LYS A 115 -0.68 6.26 -4.18
CA LYS A 115 -0.81 4.92 -4.80
C LYS A 115 -0.35 4.93 -6.26
N LEU A 116 -0.44 6.10 -6.89
CA LEU A 116 -0.04 6.34 -8.27
C LEU A 116 1.41 6.85 -8.24
N THR A 117 2.35 6.01 -8.68
CA THR A 117 3.55 6.52 -9.35
C THR A 117 3.07 7.14 -10.65
N PHE A 118 2.67 8.40 -10.60
CA PHE A 118 2.68 9.15 -11.85
C PHE A 118 4.14 9.15 -12.30
N SER A 119 4.40 8.64 -13.50
CA SER A 119 5.63 9.02 -14.20
C SER A 119 5.70 10.53 -14.14
N ASP A 120 6.85 11.10 -13.80
CA ASP A 120 7.09 12.53 -13.99
C ASP A 120 6.82 12.80 -15.48
N ILE A 121 5.64 13.36 -15.80
CA ILE A 121 5.37 13.81 -17.16
C ILE A 121 6.19 15.07 -17.28
N SER A 122 7.43 14.93 -17.71
CA SER A 122 8.29 16.06 -18.02
C SER A 122 7.59 16.90 -19.11
N ASP A 123 7.70 18.22 -19.01
CA ASP A 123 7.22 19.20 -20.01
C ASP A 123 7.95 19.07 -21.38
N ASP A 124 8.65 17.96 -21.62
CA ASP A 124 9.29 17.62 -22.89
C ASP A 124 8.30 17.68 -24.06
N LEU A 125 7.02 17.35 -23.84
CA LEU A 125 5.99 17.50 -24.87
C LEU A 125 5.79 18.97 -25.25
N ASP A 126 5.69 19.87 -24.26
CA ASP A 126 5.51 21.30 -24.51
C ASP A 126 6.74 21.92 -25.18
N ARG A 127 7.94 21.43 -24.85
CA ARG A 127 9.18 21.84 -25.55
C ARG A 127 9.18 21.40 -27.01
N VAL A 128 8.80 20.15 -27.29
CA VAL A 128 8.74 19.62 -28.66
C VAL A 128 7.69 20.35 -29.48
N VAL A 129 6.49 20.57 -28.92
CA VAL A 129 5.41 21.30 -29.61
C VAL A 129 5.81 22.75 -29.87
N ASN A 130 6.43 23.45 -28.91
CA ASN A 130 6.91 24.82 -29.12
C ASN A 130 8.00 24.90 -30.20
N ASN A 131 8.93 23.94 -30.24
CA ASN A 131 9.96 23.91 -31.28
C ASN A 131 9.34 23.70 -32.66
N ILE A 132 8.37 22.78 -32.79
CA ILE A 132 7.67 22.57 -34.07
C ILE A 132 6.87 23.81 -34.48
N CYS A 133 6.17 24.46 -33.55
CA CYS A 133 5.44 25.70 -33.84
C CYS A 133 6.37 26.87 -34.18
N HIS A 134 7.57 26.93 -33.60
CA HIS A 134 8.59 27.93 -33.92
C HIS A 134 9.17 27.68 -35.32
N ASP A 135 9.48 26.44 -35.66
CA ASP A 135 10.07 26.06 -36.95
C ASP A 135 9.04 26.16 -38.10
N PHE A 136 7.75 26.06 -37.77
CA PHE A 136 6.65 26.12 -38.74
C PHE A 136 5.48 27.03 -38.30
N PRO A 137 5.67 28.36 -38.25
CA PRO A 137 4.75 29.33 -37.62
C PRO A 137 3.41 29.54 -38.36
N GLN A 138 3.22 28.95 -39.54
CA GLN A 138 1.98 29.00 -40.33
C GLN A 138 1.41 27.61 -40.66
N CYS A 139 1.92 26.57 -40.00
CA CYS A 139 1.57 25.19 -40.32
C CYS A 139 0.27 24.79 -39.61
N GLY A 140 -0.82 24.73 -40.37
CA GLY A 140 -2.08 24.16 -39.89
C GLY A 140 -1.99 22.65 -39.73
N GLU A 141 -2.85 22.09 -38.87
CA GLU A 141 -2.93 20.67 -38.49
C GLU A 141 -2.85 19.67 -39.67
N ASN A 142 -3.40 20.04 -40.83
CA ASN A 142 -3.38 19.22 -42.05
C ASN A 142 -1.98 19.01 -42.66
N MET A 143 -1.06 19.95 -42.49
CA MET A 143 0.28 19.90 -43.07
C MET A 143 1.25 19.11 -42.18
N LEU A 144 1.07 19.14 -40.86
CA LEU A 144 1.80 18.28 -39.92
C LEU A 144 1.50 16.78 -40.17
N ASN A 145 0.24 16.44 -40.46
CA ASN A 145 -0.16 15.08 -40.79
C ASN A 145 0.44 14.55 -42.10
N GLN A 146 0.83 15.43 -43.04
CA GLN A 146 1.51 15.04 -44.29
C GLN A 146 3.03 14.89 -44.14
N ILE A 147 3.64 15.57 -43.16
CA ILE A 147 5.09 15.50 -42.91
C ILE A 147 5.47 14.28 -42.06
N LEU A 148 4.53 13.82 -41.20
CA LEU A 148 4.73 12.68 -40.29
C LEU A 148 4.31 11.32 -40.88
N SER A 149 3.79 11.31 -42.12
CA SER A 149 3.45 10.10 -42.89
C SER A 149 4.58 9.70 -43.84
#